data_AF-A0A7W1D972-F1
#
_entry.id   AF-A0A7W1D972-F1
#
_cell.length_a   1.000
_cell.length_b   1.000
_cell.length_c   1.000
_cell.angle_alpha   90.00
_cell.angle_beta   90.00
_cell.angle_gamma   90.00
#
_symmetry.space_group_name_H-M   'P 1'
#
loop_
_entity.id
_entity.type
_entity.pdbx_description
1 polymer ?
#
loop_
_entity_poly.entity_id
_entity_poly.type
_entity_poly.pdbx_seq_one_letter_code
_entity_poly.pdbx_strand_id
1 'polypeptide(L)' 'MKRLGCFTAKEPDKEWSLTDCANFVVMRENGINLAFTSDKHFEQAGFVRLLEK' A
#
# COMPACT_ATOMS: atom_id res chain seq x y z
N MET A 1 -11.06 5.87 -14.68
CA MET A 1 -10.36 6.45 -13.51
C MET A 1 -10.48 5.44 -12.36
N LYS A 2 -9.44 4.63 -12.10
CA LYS A 2 -9.48 3.60 -11.05
C LYS A 2 -9.41 4.30 -9.69
N ARG A 3 -10.49 4.28 -8.91
CA ARG A 3 -10.58 4.90 -7.58
C ARG A 3 -9.70 4.11 -6.61
N LEU A 4 -8.55 4.65 -6.20
CA LEU A 4 -7.76 4.08 -5.12
C LEU A 4 -8.30 4.56 -3.77
N GLY A 5 -9.01 3.66 -3.10
CA GLY A 5 -9.81 3.94 -1.91
C GLY A 5 -9.06 4.09 -0.59
N CYS A 6 -7.76 4.42 -0.56
CA CYS A 6 -7.12 4.67 0.75
C CYS A 6 -7.40 6.09 1.29
N PHE A 7 -7.54 7.12 0.45
CA PHE A 7 -7.63 8.51 0.94
C PHE A 7 -8.92 8.85 1.71
N THR A 8 -9.88 7.93 1.77
CA THR A 8 -11.12 8.11 2.53
C THR A 8 -11.22 6.97 3.51
N ALA A 9 -11.52 7.26 4.78
CA ALA A 9 -11.74 6.37 5.92
C ALA A 9 -12.71 5.19 5.66
N LYS A 10 -12.39 4.32 4.70
CA LYS A 10 -13.19 3.19 4.24
C LYS A 10 -12.69 1.87 4.81
N GLU A 11 -11.46 1.85 5.32
CA GLU A 11 -10.87 0.74 6.05
C GLU A 11 -10.47 1.24 7.46
N PRO A 12 -11.43 1.67 8.31
CA PRO A 12 -11.14 2.17 9.65
C PRO A 12 -10.45 1.12 10.54
N ASP A 13 -10.55 -0.16 10.17
CA ASP A 13 -9.89 -1.27 10.86
C ASP A 13 -8.40 -1.42 10.51
N LYS A 14 -7.87 -0.60 9.58
CA LYS A 14 -6.46 -0.64 9.18
C LYS A 14 -5.79 0.70 9.45
N GLU A 15 -4.87 0.72 10.42
CA GLU A 15 -4.05 1.88 10.77
C GLU A 15 -2.90 2.09 9.76
N TRP A 16 -3.24 2.33 8.50
CA TRP A 16 -2.25 2.71 7.49
C TRP A 16 -1.92 4.19 7.58
N SER A 17 -0.64 4.53 7.43
CA SER A 17 -0.24 5.93 7.36
C SER A 17 -0.63 6.55 6.01
N LEU A 18 -0.70 7.89 5.96
CA LEU A 18 -0.88 8.62 4.70
C LEU A 18 0.22 8.27 3.68
N THR A 19 1.44 8.04 4.17
CA THR A 19 2.60 7.68 3.35
C THR A 19 2.44 6.31 2.70
N ASP A 20 1.92 5.32 3.43
CA ASP A 20 1.67 3.98 2.89
C ASP A 20 0.69 4.06 1.72
N CYS A 21 -0.32 4.89 1.86
CA CYS A 21 -1.34 5.05 0.85
C CYS A 21 -0.89 5.80 -0.39
N ALA A 22 -0.07 6.83 -0.23
CA ALA A 22 0.60 7.48 -1.36
C ALA A 22 1.48 6.46 -2.12
N ASN A 23 2.22 5.62 -1.38
CA ASN A 23 3.05 4.58 -1.99
C ASN A 23 2.21 3.55 -2.75
N PHE A 24 1.07 3.10 -2.21
CA PHE A 24 0.19 2.15 -2.90
C PHE A 24 -0.35 2.71 -4.23
N VAL A 25 -0.62 4.01 -4.29
CA VAL A 25 -1.06 4.70 -5.53
C VAL A 25 0.04 4.67 -6.56
N VAL A 26 1.21 5.19 -6.20
CA VAL A 26 2.36 5.25 -7.10
C VAL A 26 2.71 3.86 -7.61
N MET A 27 2.74 2.86 -6.72
CA MET A 27 3.05 1.48 -7.09
C MET A 27 2.02 0.88 -8.05
N ARG A 28 0.71 1.06 -7.81
CA ARG A 28 -0.34 0.54 -8.70
C ARG A 28 -0.37 1.24 -10.05
N GLU A 29 -0.13 2.54 -10.08
CA GLU A 29 -0.08 3.32 -11.33
C GLU A 29 1.12 2.93 -12.18
N ASN A 30 2.26 2.60 -11.56
CA ASN A 30 3.47 2.18 -12.24
C ASN A 30 3.57 0.65 -12.45
N GLY A 31 2.56 -0.12 -12.04
CA GLY A 31 2.58 -1.60 -12.15
C GLY A 31 3.67 -2.27 -11.30
N ILE A 32 4.11 -1.60 -10.23
CA ILE A 32 5.14 -2.10 -9.32
C ILE A 32 4.46 -2.99 -8.27
N ASN A 33 4.81 -4.27 -8.25
CA ASN A 33 4.25 -5.25 -7.30
C ASN A 33 5.18 -5.56 -6.13
N LEU A 34 6.46 -5.18 -6.23
CA LEU A 34 7.49 -5.46 -5.23
C LEU A 34 7.75 -4.20 -4.39
N ALA A 35 7.53 -4.29 -3.08
CA ALA A 35 7.78 -3.23 -2.13
C ALA A 35 9.12 -3.47 -1.40
N PHE A 36 10.05 -2.53 -1.51
CA PHE A 36 11.31 -2.58 -0.76
C PHE A 36 11.12 -2.00 0.65
N THR A 37 10.36 -2.71 1.48
CA THR A 37 10.02 -2.30 2.85
C THR A 37 9.82 -3.51 3.74
N SER A 38 10.10 -3.35 5.04
CA SER A 38 9.77 -4.33 6.08
C SER A 38 8.38 -4.10 6.68
N ASP A 39 7.59 -3.15 6.15
CA ASP A 39 6.26 -2.84 6.67
C ASP A 39 5.18 -3.80 6.12
N LYS A 40 4.51 -4.53 7.01
CA LYS A 40 3.47 -5.52 6.71
C LYS A 40 2.21 -4.92 6.06
N HIS A 41 1.99 -3.61 6.14
CA HIS A 41 0.88 -2.94 5.46
C HIS A 41 0.91 -3.17 3.95
N PHE A 42 2.10 -3.32 3.36
CA PHE A 42 2.26 -3.57 1.94
C PHE A 42 1.79 -4.96 1.52
N GLU A 43 1.99 -5.98 2.36
CA GLU A 43 1.41 -7.32 2.14
C GLU A 43 -0.12 -7.29 2.20
N GLN A 44 -0.67 -6.59 3.19
CA GLN A 44 -2.13 -6.43 3.34
C GLN A 44 -2.77 -5.68 2.16
N ALA A 45 -2.03 -4.78 1.53
CA ALA A 45 -2.45 -4.05 0.34
C ALA A 45 -2.26 -4.84 -0.98
N GLY A 46 -1.68 -6.05 -0.90
CA GLY A 46 -1.49 -6.98 -2.02
C GLY A 46 -0.13 -6.90 -2.71
N PHE A 47 0.87 -6.24 -2.10
CA PHE A 47 2.23 -6.16 -2.62
C PHE A 47 3.13 -7.22 -2.00
N VAL A 48 4.19 -7.60 -2.73
CA VAL A 48 5.22 -8.52 -2.24
C VAL A 48 6.31 -7.71 -1.57
N ARG A 49 6.56 -7.95 -0.29
CA ARG A 49 7.71 -7.32 0.40
C ARG A 49 8.99 -8.04 0.04
N LEU A 50 10.04 -7.26 -0.17
CA LEU A 50 11.39 -7.77 -0.43
C LEU A 50 12.26 -7.86 0.83
N LEU A 51 11.84 -7.22 1.92
CA LEU A 51 12.56 -7.24 3.19
C LEU A 51 11.81 -8.11 4.20
N GLU A 52 12.40 -9.24 4.54
CA GLU A 52 12.02 -10.05 5.69
C GLU A 52 12.82 -9.56 6.90
N LYS A 53 12.14 -9.28 8.00
CA LYS A 53 12.73 -8.80 9.25
C LYS A 53 12.17 -9.60 10.40
#